data_AF-A0A2E3H684-F1
#
_entry.id   AF-A0A2E3H684-F1
#
_cell.length_a   1.000
_cell.length_b   1.000
_cell.length_c   1.000
_cell.angle_alpha   90.00
_cell.angle_beta   90.00
_cell.angle_gamma   90.00
#
_symmetry.space_group_name_H-M   'P 1'
#
loop_
_entity.id
_entity.type
_entity.pdbx_description
1 polymer ?
#
loop_
_entity_poly.entity_id
_entity_poly.type
_entity_poly.pdbx_seq_one_letter_code
_entity_poly.pdbx_strand_id
1 'polypeptide(L)'
;MLRVTGSRVNVRREPSINAGVLTTYTRGRLVPVLRTRGAWSEIHMGDSANSTGWIASRLLSTRSPAQAPTTQIRQRSVSLPSSREITAARKDLISRSIAAYQGSCPCPYNRDRAGRRCGGRSAWSRPGGASPICYDSDVTEARLQTYFARQRGATF
;
A
#
# COMPACT_ATOMS: atom_id res chain seq x y z
N MET A 1 18.17 -17.00 7.90
CA MET A 1 18.31 -18.35 8.47
C MET A 1 17.09 -18.65 9.33
N LEU A 2 16.52 -19.85 9.22
CA LEU A 2 15.39 -20.29 10.05
C LEU A 2 15.84 -21.34 11.06
N ARG A 3 15.15 -21.40 12.20
CA ARG A 3 15.42 -22.38 13.25
C ARG A 3 14.46 -23.56 13.12
N VAL A 4 15.01 -24.77 13.15
CA VAL A 4 14.22 -25.99 13.22
C VAL A 4 13.54 -26.10 14.59
N THR A 5 12.21 -26.22 14.62
CA THR A 5 11.42 -26.30 15.87
C THR A 5 11.06 -27.72 16.29
N GLY A 6 11.04 -28.67 15.36
CA GLY A 6 10.76 -30.07 15.65
C GLY A 6 11.97 -30.82 16.23
N SER A 7 11.73 -31.78 17.12
CA SER A 7 12.80 -32.57 17.77
C SER A 7 13.60 -33.42 16.77
N ARG A 8 12.93 -33.94 15.75
CA ARG A 8 13.54 -34.66 14.62
C ARG A 8 12.79 -34.24 13.35
N VAL A 9 13.47 -33.50 12.48
CA VAL A 9 12.87 -32.99 11.25
C VAL A 9 13.65 -33.51 10.05
N ASN A 10 12.94 -34.26 9.21
CA ASN A 10 13.52 -34.86 8.03
C ASN A 10 13.69 -33.80 6.94
N VAL A 11 14.89 -33.73 6.38
CA VAL A 11 15.20 -33.00 5.16
C VAL A 11 15.18 -33.99 4.00
N ARG A 12 14.40 -33.69 2.98
CA ARG A 12 14.12 -34.59 1.86
C ARG A 12 14.69 -34.05 0.55
N ARG A 13 14.85 -34.93 -0.45
CA ARG A 13 15.32 -34.56 -1.80
C ARG A 13 14.36 -33.64 -2.55
N GLU A 14 13.06 -33.77 -2.28
CA GLU A 14 12.00 -33.06 -2.98
C GLU A 14 10.95 -32.55 -1.98
N PRO A 15 10.11 -31.56 -2.37
CA PRO A 15 9.02 -31.03 -1.54
C PRO A 15 7.84 -32.02 -1.48
N SER A 16 8.11 -33.25 -1.06
CA SER A 16 7.12 -34.34 -1.00
C SER A 16 7.37 -35.22 0.23
N ILE A 17 6.28 -35.69 0.84
CA ILE A 17 6.34 -36.64 1.95
C ILE A 17 6.84 -38.03 1.52
N ASN A 18 6.76 -38.35 0.22
CA ASN A 18 7.18 -39.62 -0.35
C ASN A 18 8.66 -39.61 -0.80
N ALA A 19 9.30 -38.44 -0.80
CA ALA A 19 10.67 -38.30 -1.26
C ALA A 19 11.68 -38.86 -0.26
N GLY A 20 12.80 -39.40 -0.76
CA GLY A 20 13.89 -39.91 0.06
C GLY A 20 14.42 -38.88 1.06
N VAL A 21 14.65 -39.32 2.30
CA VAL A 21 15.23 -38.50 3.37
C VAL A 21 16.74 -38.39 3.12
N LEU A 22 17.26 -37.17 2.98
CA LEU A 22 18.69 -36.90 2.85
C LEU A 22 19.37 -36.90 4.21
N THR A 23 18.79 -36.18 5.16
CA THR A 23 19.31 -36.04 6.52
C THR A 23 18.20 -35.67 7.48
N THR A 24 18.50 -35.68 8.77
CA THR A 24 17.56 -35.28 9.83
C THR A 24 18.20 -34.19 10.67
N TYR A 25 17.48 -33.09 10.87
CA TYR A 25 17.89 -32.02 11.76
C TYR A 25 17.16 -32.08 13.09
N THR A 26 17.88 -31.74 14.14
CA THR A 26 17.37 -31.62 15.50
C THR A 26 16.87 -30.20 15.77
N ARG A 27 16.00 -30.08 16.77
CA ARG A 27 15.49 -28.80 17.24
C ARG A 27 16.64 -27.85 17.58
N GLY A 28 16.54 -26.61 17.11
CA GLY A 28 17.53 -25.57 17.37
C GLY A 28 18.57 -25.39 16.26
N ARG A 29 18.69 -26.31 15.31
CA ARG A 29 19.56 -26.14 14.15
C ARG A 29 19.11 -24.93 13.32
N LEU A 30 20.06 -24.04 13.01
CA LEU A 30 19.86 -22.91 12.10
C LEU A 30 20.19 -23.35 10.68
N VAL A 31 19.30 -23.06 9.74
CA VAL A 31 19.45 -23.41 8.33
C VAL A 31 19.18 -22.17 7.45
N PRO A 32 20.01 -21.89 6.43
CA PRO A 32 19.69 -20.89 5.43
C PRO A 32 18.56 -21.43 4.54
N VAL A 33 17.44 -20.70 4.47
CA VAL A 33 16.35 -20.99 3.54
C VAL A 33 16.60 -20.21 2.26
N LEU A 34 16.68 -20.92 1.15
CA LEU A 34 16.86 -20.35 -0.19
C LEU A 34 15.51 -19.93 -0.77
N ARG A 35 14.51 -20.81 -0.71
CA ARG A 35 13.20 -20.59 -1.32
C ARG A 35 12.10 -21.33 -0.56
N THR A 36 10.86 -20.85 -0.65
CA THR A 36 9.68 -21.57 -0.19
C THR A 36 8.76 -21.90 -1.38
N ARG A 37 8.26 -23.13 -1.43
CA ARG A 37 7.28 -23.62 -2.41
C ARG A 37 6.15 -24.33 -1.66
N GLY A 38 5.02 -23.63 -1.51
CA GLY A 38 3.86 -24.14 -0.78
C GLY A 38 4.20 -24.44 0.68
N ALA A 39 3.97 -25.68 1.11
CA ALA A 39 4.22 -26.14 2.48
C ALA A 39 5.70 -26.52 2.77
N TRP A 40 6.59 -26.34 1.79
CA TRP A 40 7.99 -26.75 1.87
C TRP A 40 8.94 -25.60 1.65
N SER A 41 10.03 -25.59 2.42
CA SER A 41 11.14 -24.65 2.27
C SER A 41 12.39 -25.41 1.85
N GLU A 42 13.04 -24.90 0.82
CA GLU A 42 14.34 -25.34 0.35
C GLU A 42 15.43 -24.68 1.19
N ILE A 43 16.31 -25.50 1.75
CA ILE A 43 17.41 -25.09 2.61
C ILE A 43 18.74 -25.56 2.05
N HIS A 44 19.80 -24.83 2.39
CA HIS A 44 21.17 -25.22 2.06
C HIS A 44 21.79 -25.96 3.25
N MET A 45 22.29 -27.18 3.02
CA MET A 45 22.69 -28.14 4.06
C MET A 45 24.20 -28.18 4.36
N GLY A 46 25.03 -27.43 3.65
CA GLY A 46 26.49 -27.38 3.83
C GLY A 46 27.13 -26.13 3.20
N ASP A 47 28.43 -26.15 2.97
CA ASP A 47 29.17 -25.06 2.31
C ASP A 47 29.27 -25.23 0.78
N SER A 48 28.93 -26.42 0.27
CA SER A 48 28.88 -26.68 -1.17
C SER A 48 27.53 -26.27 -1.77
N ALA A 49 27.55 -25.34 -2.73
CA ALA A 49 26.39 -24.75 -3.41
C ALA A 49 25.33 -25.76 -3.94
N ASN A 50 25.72 -27.02 -4.16
CA ASN A 50 24.83 -28.08 -4.67
C ASN A 50 24.17 -28.93 -3.57
N SER A 51 24.39 -28.64 -2.29
CA SER A 51 23.80 -29.40 -1.19
C SER A 51 22.50 -28.74 -0.70
N THR A 52 21.44 -28.80 -1.52
CA THR A 52 20.10 -28.32 -1.14
C THR A 52 19.19 -29.45 -0.70
N GLY A 53 18.19 -29.14 0.13
CA GLY A 53 17.18 -30.08 0.58
C GLY A 53 15.89 -29.39 0.99
N TRP A 54 14.81 -30.15 1.07
CA TRP A 54 13.47 -29.66 1.37
C TRP A 54 13.01 -30.05 2.77
N ILE A 55 12.52 -29.08 3.51
CA ILE A 55 12.03 -29.23 4.88
C ILE A 55 10.65 -28.58 5.00
N ALA A 56 9.74 -29.18 5.77
CA ALA A 56 8.39 -28.64 5.91
C ALA A 56 8.42 -27.27 6.61
N SER A 57 7.85 -26.24 5.98
CA SER A 57 7.90 -24.85 6.48
C SER A 57 7.28 -24.69 7.86
N ARG A 58 6.29 -25.52 8.21
CA ARG A 58 5.67 -25.57 9.55
C ARG A 58 6.63 -25.97 10.68
N LEU A 59 7.73 -26.64 10.35
CA LEU A 59 8.76 -27.10 11.28
C LEU A 59 9.97 -26.15 11.31
N LEU A 60 9.88 -25.04 10.57
CA LEU A 60 10.83 -23.96 10.59
C LEU A 60 10.17 -22.75 11.24
N SER A 61 10.90 -22.09 12.12
CA SER A 61 10.45 -20.85 12.72
C SER A 61 11.46 -19.74 12.48
N THR A 62 10.94 -18.62 12.02
CA THR A 62 11.62 -17.31 12.00
C THR A 62 11.77 -16.72 13.40
N ARG A 63 11.22 -17.34 14.44
CA ARG A 63 11.20 -16.81 15.81
C ARG A 63 12.56 -16.96 16.50
N SER A 64 13.49 -16.11 16.07
CA SER A 64 14.42 -15.40 16.95
C SER A 64 13.60 -14.47 17.87
N PRO A 65 14.03 -14.11 19.09
CA PRO A 65 13.37 -13.08 19.89
C PRO A 65 13.61 -11.71 19.24
N ALA A 66 12.89 -11.47 18.16
CA ALA A 66 12.65 -10.18 17.57
C ALA A 66 11.16 -10.13 17.29
N GLN A 67 10.38 -10.14 18.38
CA GLN A 67 9.37 -9.10 18.45
C GLN A 67 10.16 -7.79 18.38
N ALA A 68 10.36 -7.27 17.16
CA ALA A 68 10.31 -5.83 17.08
C ALA A 68 8.85 -5.51 17.45
N PRO A 69 8.59 -4.76 18.52
CA PRO A 69 7.27 -4.22 18.72
C PRO A 69 6.94 -3.47 17.43
N THR A 70 5.78 -3.75 16.83
CA THR A 70 5.07 -2.69 16.11
C THR A 70 4.62 -1.69 17.18
N THR A 71 5.60 -1.03 17.80
CA THR A 71 5.45 0.35 18.24
C THR A 71 4.94 1.04 17.00
N GLN A 72 3.67 1.42 17.04
CA GLN A 72 3.07 2.32 16.09
C GLN A 72 3.92 3.58 16.12
N ILE A 73 4.96 3.62 15.29
CA ILE A 73 5.72 4.82 15.18
C ILE A 73 4.82 5.77 14.41
N ARG A 74 4.29 6.71 15.18
CA ARG A 74 3.99 8.09 14.81
C ARG A 74 5.26 8.70 14.19
N GLN A 75 5.73 8.12 13.09
CA GLN A 75 6.88 8.55 12.32
C GLN A 75 6.31 9.28 11.13
N ARG A 76 6.53 10.59 11.20
CA ARG A 76 6.29 11.57 10.18
C ARG A 76 6.67 11.05 8.78
N SER A 77 5.69 10.51 8.07
CA SER A 77 5.63 10.53 6.60
C SER A 77 5.17 11.91 6.12
N VAL A 78 5.78 12.99 6.63
CA VAL A 78 5.22 14.37 6.52
C VAL A 78 5.62 15.09 5.24
N SER A 79 6.51 14.54 4.42
CA SER A 79 7.00 15.26 3.23
C SER A 79 6.07 15.19 2.01
N LEU A 80 5.23 14.16 1.87
CA LEU A 80 4.26 14.07 0.78
C LEU A 80 2.87 13.73 1.33
N PRO A 81 1.80 14.40 0.84
CA PRO A 81 0.44 14.05 1.23
C PRO A 81 0.12 12.63 0.75
N SER A 82 -0.50 11.83 1.62
CA SER A 82 -0.98 10.51 1.25
C SER A 82 -2.09 10.60 0.20
N SER A 83 -2.33 9.50 -0.54
CA SER A 83 -3.38 9.47 -1.57
C SER A 83 -4.76 9.85 -1.02
N ARG A 84 -5.06 9.47 0.23
CA ARG A 84 -6.32 9.83 0.90
C ARG A 84 -6.42 11.32 1.18
N GLU A 85 -5.33 11.94 1.64
CA GLU A 85 -5.26 13.38 1.85
C GLU A 85 -5.38 14.15 0.54
N ILE A 86 -4.75 13.67 -0.53
CA ILE A 86 -4.90 14.22 -1.89
C ILE A 86 -6.36 14.13 -2.34
N THR A 87 -7.02 12.97 -2.17
CA THR A 87 -8.45 12.83 -2.51
C THR A 87 -9.33 13.79 -1.70
N ALA A 88 -9.05 13.95 -0.40
CA ALA A 88 -9.78 14.89 0.44
C ALA A 88 -9.57 16.34 0.00
N ALA A 89 -8.32 16.72 -0.32
CA ALA A 89 -7.98 18.05 -0.83
C ALA A 89 -8.68 18.37 -2.15
N ARG A 90 -8.73 17.42 -3.10
CA ARG A 90 -9.48 17.61 -4.36
C ARG A 90 -10.96 17.87 -4.08
N LYS A 91 -11.58 17.08 -3.21
CA LYS A 91 -13.00 17.25 -2.82
C LYS A 91 -13.25 18.61 -2.16
N ASP A 92 -12.37 19.05 -1.26
CA ASP A 92 -12.48 20.34 -0.60
C ASP A 92 -12.36 21.50 -1.60
N LEU A 93 -11.38 21.47 -2.50
CA LEU A 93 -11.21 22.49 -3.55
C LEU A 93 -12.42 22.57 -4.49
N ILE A 94 -12.96 21.43 -4.92
CA ILE A 94 -14.18 21.36 -5.73
C ILE A 94 -15.37 21.96 -4.94
N SER A 95 -15.56 21.55 -3.69
CA SER A 95 -16.66 22.03 -2.85
C SER A 95 -16.58 23.55 -2.62
N ARG A 96 -15.39 24.09 -2.30
CA ARG A 96 -15.18 25.53 -2.15
C ARG A 96 -15.43 26.28 -3.44
N SER A 97 -14.97 25.74 -4.57
CA SER A 97 -15.20 26.38 -5.87
C SER A 97 -16.69 26.44 -6.22
N ILE A 98 -17.44 25.40 -5.89
CA ILE A 98 -18.90 25.34 -6.09
C ILE A 98 -19.60 26.31 -5.14
N ALA A 99 -19.23 26.32 -3.85
CA ALA A 99 -19.85 27.15 -2.84
C ALA A 99 -19.57 28.65 -3.02
N ALA A 100 -18.38 29.01 -3.51
CA ALA A 100 -18.02 30.39 -3.81
C ALA A 100 -18.70 30.94 -5.08
N TYR A 101 -19.29 30.07 -5.90
CA TYR A 101 -19.95 30.50 -7.12
C TYR A 101 -21.32 31.11 -6.82
N GLN A 102 -21.48 32.39 -7.17
CA GLN A 102 -22.68 33.18 -6.86
C GLN A 102 -23.93 32.78 -7.68
N GLY A 103 -23.79 31.88 -8.66
CA GLY A 103 -24.87 31.46 -9.56
C GLY A 103 -25.43 30.05 -9.28
N SER A 104 -26.55 29.72 -9.92
CA SER A 104 -27.26 28.45 -9.66
C SER A 104 -26.62 27.22 -10.32
N CYS A 105 -25.73 27.41 -11.30
CA CYS A 105 -25.17 26.33 -12.11
C CYS A 105 -23.65 26.44 -12.27
N PRO A 106 -22.86 26.18 -11.22
CA PRO A 106 -21.39 26.15 -11.34
C PRO A 106 -20.92 24.98 -12.20
N CYS A 107 -21.41 23.76 -11.92
CA CYS A 107 -20.93 22.52 -12.54
C CYS A 107 -22.03 21.75 -13.29
N PRO A 108 -21.67 20.90 -14.27
CA PRO A 108 -22.65 20.21 -15.13
C PRO A 108 -23.61 19.30 -14.36
N TYR A 109 -23.14 18.69 -13.28
CA TYR A 109 -23.91 17.78 -12.45
C TYR A 109 -24.76 18.47 -11.39
N ASN A 110 -24.61 19.78 -11.16
CA ASN A 110 -25.45 20.54 -10.24
C ASN A 110 -26.88 20.65 -10.77
N ARG A 111 -27.79 21.03 -9.88
CA ARG A 111 -29.20 21.29 -10.21
C ARG A 111 -29.51 22.77 -10.02
N ASP A 112 -30.34 23.31 -10.91
CA ASP A 112 -30.88 24.66 -10.76
C ASP A 112 -31.96 24.74 -9.67
N ARG A 113 -32.44 25.94 -9.34
CA ARG A 113 -33.51 26.14 -8.34
C ARG A 113 -34.81 25.41 -8.68
N ALA A 114 -35.03 25.07 -9.95
CA ALA A 114 -36.17 24.28 -10.42
C ALA A 114 -35.89 22.76 -10.41
N GLY A 115 -34.74 22.33 -9.88
CA GLY A 115 -34.35 20.93 -9.75
C GLY A 115 -33.80 20.29 -11.02
N ARG A 116 -33.67 21.02 -12.14
CA ARG A 116 -33.17 20.47 -13.40
C ARG A 116 -31.65 20.42 -13.39
N ARG A 117 -31.06 19.38 -13.98
CA ARG A 117 -29.59 19.30 -14.14
C ARG A 117 -29.08 20.47 -14.97
N CYS A 118 -27.96 21.04 -14.57
CA CYS A 118 -27.35 22.19 -15.23
C CYS A 118 -26.79 21.80 -16.61
N GLY A 119 -26.07 20.67 -16.70
CA GLY A 119 -25.50 20.16 -17.94
C GLY A 119 -24.69 21.23 -18.69
N GLY A 120 -24.97 21.40 -19.98
CA GLY A 120 -24.35 22.42 -20.83
C GLY A 120 -24.69 23.87 -20.44
N ARG A 121 -25.60 24.10 -19.48
CA ARG A 121 -25.89 25.44 -18.92
C ARG A 121 -24.98 25.80 -17.75
N SER A 122 -24.10 24.89 -17.33
CA SER A 122 -23.16 25.17 -16.25
C SER A 122 -22.06 26.14 -16.66
N ALA A 123 -21.53 26.90 -15.70
CA ALA A 123 -20.43 27.83 -15.92
C ALA A 123 -19.20 27.13 -16.52
N TRP A 124 -18.89 25.93 -16.03
CA TRP A 124 -17.80 25.08 -16.55
C TRP A 124 -18.01 24.62 -18.01
N SER A 125 -19.25 24.39 -18.45
CA SER A 125 -19.53 23.94 -19.82
C SER A 125 -19.77 25.06 -20.84
N ARG A 126 -20.13 26.26 -20.39
CA ARG A 126 -20.53 27.36 -21.29
C ARG A 126 -19.30 28.14 -21.77
N PRO A 127 -19.22 28.50 -23.07
CA PRO A 127 -18.16 29.36 -23.58
C PRO A 127 -18.22 30.75 -22.93
N GLY A 128 -17.08 31.25 -22.44
CA GLY A 128 -16.95 32.58 -21.82
C GLY A 128 -17.49 32.71 -20.39
N GLY A 129 -17.89 31.60 -19.75
CA GLY A 129 -18.32 31.59 -18.36
C GLY A 129 -17.16 31.57 -17.35
N ALA A 130 -17.46 31.81 -16.07
CA ALA A 130 -16.54 31.51 -14.99
C ALA A 130 -16.18 30.01 -15.00
N SER A 131 -14.94 29.65 -14.67
CA SER A 131 -14.45 28.26 -14.69
C SER A 131 -14.27 27.71 -13.26
N PRO A 132 -15.36 27.36 -12.55
CA PRO A 132 -15.25 26.69 -11.26
C PRO A 132 -14.61 25.30 -11.43
N ILE A 133 -13.94 24.82 -10.38
CA ILE A 133 -13.42 23.46 -10.31
C ILE A 133 -14.59 22.51 -10.11
N CYS A 134 -14.80 21.57 -11.04
CA CYS A 134 -15.94 20.68 -11.01
C CYS A 134 -15.55 19.21 -10.86
N TYR A 135 -14.37 18.81 -11.35
CA TYR A 135 -13.89 17.44 -11.30
C TYR A 135 -12.52 17.34 -10.64
N ASP A 136 -12.14 16.13 -10.25
CA ASP A 136 -10.82 15.89 -9.66
C ASP A 136 -9.68 16.17 -10.66
N SER A 137 -9.93 15.97 -11.95
CA SER A 137 -9.03 16.31 -13.05
C SER A 137 -8.74 17.81 -13.18
N ASP A 138 -9.66 18.67 -12.72
CA ASP A 138 -9.47 20.13 -12.73
C ASP A 138 -8.51 20.61 -11.62
N VAL A 139 -8.15 19.70 -10.70
CA VAL A 139 -7.23 19.96 -9.58
C VAL A 139 -5.83 19.50 -9.95
N THR A 140 -5.03 20.43 -10.45
CA THR A 140 -3.62 20.19 -10.80
C THR A 140 -2.73 19.98 -9.58
N GLU A 141 -1.58 19.36 -9.80
CA GLU A 141 -0.57 19.15 -8.75
C GLU A 141 -0.12 20.47 -8.11
N ALA A 142 0.05 21.53 -8.91
CA ALA A 142 0.38 22.86 -8.40
C ALA A 142 -0.69 23.40 -7.42
N ARG A 143 -1.99 23.20 -7.73
CA ARG A 143 -3.10 23.56 -6.82
C ARG A 143 -3.04 22.77 -5.51
N LEU A 144 -2.73 21.48 -5.57
CA LEU A 144 -2.55 20.63 -4.38
C LEU A 144 -1.35 21.09 -3.54
N GLN A 145 -0.22 21.40 -4.18
CA GLN A 145 0.96 21.93 -3.50
C GLN A 145 0.64 23.23 -2.74
N THR A 146 -0.03 24.19 -3.39
CA THR A 146 -0.48 25.42 -2.72
C THR A 146 -1.46 25.13 -1.58
N TYR A 147 -2.41 24.21 -1.78
CA TYR A 147 -3.36 23.81 -0.74
C TYR A 147 -2.65 23.29 0.51
N PHE A 148 -1.73 22.35 0.35
CA PHE A 148 -0.99 21.77 1.48
C PHE A 148 0.04 22.74 2.07
N ALA A 149 0.62 23.64 1.28
CA ALA A 149 1.50 24.71 1.80
C ALA A 149 0.73 25.65 2.75
N ARG A 150 -0.46 26.10 2.33
CA ARG A 150 -1.36 26.93 3.17
C ARG A 150 -1.76 26.23 4.47
N GLN A 151 -2.08 24.94 4.40
CA GLN A 151 -2.46 24.17 5.60
C GLN A 151 -1.30 23.98 6.58
N ARG A 152 -0.05 23.92 6.09
CA ARG A 152 1.14 23.79 6.93
C ARG A 152 1.65 25.13 7.47
N GLY A 153 0.94 26.23 7.21
CA GLY A 153 1.37 27.56 7.61
C GLY A 153 2.62 28.05 6.87
N ALA A 154 2.98 27.40 5.75
CA ALA A 154 4.02 27.89 4.88
C ALA A 154 3.43 28.98 3.99
N THR A 155 3.52 30.23 4.46
CA THR A 155 3.41 31.42 3.61
C THR A 155 4.66 31.48 2.72
N PHE A 156 4.45 31.59 1.41
CA PHE A 156 5.51 31.93 0.45
C PHE A 156 5.83 33.42 0.55
#